data_AF-A0A3N4H7A5-F1
#
_entry.id   AF-A0A3N4H7A5-F1
#
_cell.length_a   1.000
_cell.length_b   1.000
_cell.length_c   1.000
_cell.angle_alpha   90.00
_cell.angle_beta   90.00
_cell.angle_gamma   90.00
#
_symmetry.space_group_name_H-M   'P 1'
#
loop_
_entity.id
_entity.type
_entity.pdbx_description
1 polymer ?
#
loop_
_entity_poly.entity_id
_entity_poly.type
_entity_poly.pdbx_seq_one_letter_code
_entity_poly.pdbx_strand_id
1 'polypeptide(L)'
;MKNSENRRSFMKKAGALVGAFSMNSLFNQLHASEWQSIEARYNDFSAEEMATNEDYWSVIQQGYSASSSPIIILNNGGVSPSPIVVQQAVERFNQMTNQGPSYYMWQILDQGRESLRESLAKLGGCSPEEVAINRNATEALVTIIYGLDLKKGDEIIGSTQDYPNMMQAWKQRALREGVVYKQLTFDFPIENDDEIVDKYRKAITSKTKVMHLTHVVNWNGQIMPVKKIADMAHEHGLEVIIDGAHSFGLLDFEIPDLGGDYFGTSLHKYLSAPIGSGMLWIKKEKISKIWPLVCAGDPQSDDIRKFENLGTRSFPIEQGIGEALNFHNAIGTKRKEERIRYLKDYWAEKAKEIPGVKIHTSLNPNYSCALAGVSIEGLIPVELGSRLMSKYKIHTTSIALENIHCVRVSPHVYTKISDLDRLIEALGNIAGA
;
A
#
# COMPACT_ATOMS: atom_id res chain seq x y z
N MET A 1 -7.93 -30.60 -41.93
CA MET A 1 -7.03 -29.41 -42.02
C MET A 1 -7.81 -28.10 -42.17
N LYS A 2 -8.76 -27.76 -41.26
CA LYS A 2 -9.50 -26.47 -41.32
C LYS A 2 -9.70 -25.76 -39.97
N ASN A 3 -8.99 -26.19 -38.91
CA ASN A 3 -9.17 -25.66 -37.55
C ASN A 3 -7.96 -24.89 -36.97
N SER A 4 -6.82 -24.83 -37.67
CA SER A 4 -5.63 -24.13 -37.17
C SER A 4 -5.61 -22.62 -37.50
N GLU A 5 -6.25 -22.21 -38.59
CA GLU A 5 -6.27 -20.79 -39.01
C GLU A 5 -7.19 -19.93 -38.15
N ASN A 6 -8.29 -20.49 -37.63
CA ASN A 6 -9.25 -19.74 -36.81
C ASN A 6 -8.71 -19.44 -35.39
N ARG A 7 -7.91 -20.35 -34.81
CA ARG A 7 -7.26 -20.11 -33.49
C ARG A 7 -6.15 -19.07 -33.57
N ARG A 8 -5.34 -19.05 -34.64
CA ARG A 8 -4.32 -18.00 -34.84
C ARG A 8 -4.92 -16.63 -35.13
N SER A 9 -6.04 -16.57 -35.84
CA SER A 9 -6.79 -15.33 -36.09
C SER A 9 -7.44 -14.79 -34.80
N PHE A 10 -8.05 -15.66 -33.99
CA PHE A 10 -8.62 -15.30 -32.69
C PHE A 10 -7.54 -14.84 -31.69
N MET A 11 -6.40 -15.54 -31.60
CA MET A 11 -5.29 -15.12 -30.75
C MET A 11 -4.63 -13.81 -31.22
N LYS A 12 -4.56 -13.55 -32.53
CA LYS A 12 -4.08 -12.25 -33.06
C LYS A 12 -5.07 -11.11 -32.79
N LYS A 13 -6.39 -11.36 -32.84
CA LYS A 13 -7.42 -10.37 -32.50
C LYS A 13 -7.53 -10.12 -30.99
N ALA A 14 -7.39 -11.16 -30.17
CA ALA A 14 -7.31 -11.04 -28.72
C ALA A 14 -6.02 -10.29 -28.30
N GLY A 15 -4.86 -10.61 -28.90
CA GLY A 15 -3.62 -9.87 -28.67
C GLY A 15 -3.66 -8.41 -29.13
N ALA A 16 -4.38 -8.10 -30.21
CA ALA A 16 -4.59 -6.73 -30.69
C ALA A 16 -5.52 -5.91 -29.79
N LEU A 17 -6.53 -6.53 -29.15
CA LEU A 17 -7.40 -5.88 -28.16
C LEU A 17 -6.69 -5.68 -26.81
N VAL A 18 -5.88 -6.64 -26.37
CA VAL A 18 -5.05 -6.56 -25.14
C VAL A 18 -3.99 -5.47 -25.23
N GLY A 19 -3.38 -5.28 -26.41
CA GLY A 19 -2.49 -4.15 -26.67
C GLY A 19 -3.22 -2.81 -26.78
N ALA A 20 -4.46 -2.78 -27.28
CA ALA A 20 -5.20 -1.52 -27.48
C ALA A 20 -5.62 -0.83 -26.17
N PHE A 21 -5.80 -1.56 -25.06
CA PHE A 21 -6.13 -0.95 -23.76
C PHE A 21 -4.91 -0.39 -23.02
N SER A 22 -3.70 -0.94 -23.23
CA SER A 22 -2.46 -0.37 -22.69
C SER A 22 -1.85 0.71 -23.60
N MET A 23 -2.01 0.58 -24.93
CA MET A 23 -1.55 1.56 -25.92
C MET A 23 -2.46 2.80 -26.04
N ASN A 24 -3.71 2.75 -25.54
CA ASN A 24 -4.62 3.90 -25.47
C ASN A 24 -4.78 4.45 -24.04
N SER A 25 -3.76 4.31 -23.18
CA SER A 25 -3.71 5.19 -22.01
C SER A 25 -3.64 6.63 -22.53
N LEU A 26 -4.61 7.46 -22.13
CA LEU A 26 -4.65 8.87 -22.51
C LEU A 26 -3.36 9.60 -22.06
N PHE A 27 -2.72 9.09 -21.00
CA PHE A 27 -1.44 9.57 -20.50
C PHE A 27 -0.27 9.24 -21.44
N ASN A 28 -0.25 8.03 -22.01
CA ASN A 28 0.70 7.66 -23.07
C ASN A 28 0.47 8.43 -24.38
N GLN A 29 -0.68 9.10 -24.58
CA GLN A 29 -0.92 9.89 -25.79
C GLN A 29 -0.71 11.39 -25.58
N LEU A 30 -1.14 11.94 -24.44
CA LEU A 30 -1.08 13.38 -24.17
C LEU A 30 0.27 13.84 -23.62
N HIS A 31 1.00 12.97 -22.91
CA HIS A 31 2.25 13.35 -22.27
C HIS A 31 3.45 12.46 -22.67
N ALA A 32 3.29 11.45 -23.52
CA ALA A 32 4.43 10.57 -23.84
C ALA A 32 5.62 11.30 -24.46
N SER A 33 5.42 12.35 -25.26
CA SER A 33 6.52 13.15 -25.79
C SER A 33 7.25 13.93 -24.70
N GLU A 34 6.51 14.54 -23.76
CA GLU A 34 7.07 15.24 -22.60
C GLU A 34 7.80 14.25 -21.68
N TRP A 35 7.18 13.12 -21.34
CA TRP A 35 7.77 12.07 -20.52
C TRP A 35 8.99 11.43 -21.16
N GLN A 36 8.96 11.08 -22.45
CA GLN A 36 10.14 10.56 -23.15
C GLN A 36 11.28 11.58 -23.18
N SER A 37 10.96 12.87 -23.35
CA SER A 37 11.98 13.93 -23.33
C SER A 37 12.59 14.14 -21.94
N ILE A 38 11.78 13.97 -20.88
CA ILE A 38 12.21 14.05 -19.48
C ILE A 38 13.03 12.80 -19.12
N GLU A 39 12.55 11.61 -19.46
CA GLU A 39 13.22 10.34 -19.22
C GLU A 39 14.59 10.32 -19.93
N ALA A 40 14.66 10.74 -21.19
CA ALA A 40 15.92 10.86 -21.91
C ALA A 40 16.88 11.91 -21.30
N ARG A 41 16.36 12.97 -20.67
CA ARG A 41 17.16 13.99 -19.99
C ARG A 41 17.73 13.53 -18.65
N TYR A 42 17.06 12.61 -17.97
CA TYR A 42 17.39 12.20 -16.60
C TYR A 42 17.77 10.72 -16.46
N ASN A 43 18.03 10.02 -17.57
CA ASN A 43 18.31 8.58 -17.57
C ASN A 43 19.59 8.20 -16.81
N ASP A 44 20.56 9.13 -16.73
CA ASP A 44 21.86 8.91 -16.07
C ASP A 44 21.86 9.27 -14.58
N PHE A 45 20.76 9.81 -14.04
CA PHE A 45 20.67 10.24 -12.63
C PHE A 45 20.25 9.07 -11.72
N SER A 46 20.87 8.97 -10.55
CA SER A 46 20.43 8.02 -9.52
C SER A 46 19.08 8.42 -8.93
N ALA A 47 18.40 7.48 -8.26
CA ALA A 47 17.14 7.76 -7.58
C ALA A 47 17.29 8.83 -6.49
N GLU A 48 18.41 8.80 -5.77
CA GLU A 48 18.78 9.74 -4.71
C GLU A 48 19.04 11.15 -5.28
N GLU A 49 19.76 11.24 -6.40
CA GLU A 49 19.97 12.53 -7.08
C GLU A 49 18.65 13.11 -7.57
N MET A 50 17.80 12.27 -8.18
CA MET A 50 16.48 12.67 -8.65
C MET A 50 15.55 13.09 -7.52
N ALA A 51 15.71 12.59 -6.30
CA ALA A 51 14.83 12.90 -5.17
C ALA A 51 14.74 14.41 -4.87
N THR A 52 15.81 15.17 -5.17
CA THR A 52 15.89 16.63 -4.92
C THR A 52 15.65 17.48 -6.17
N ASN A 53 15.44 16.86 -7.34
CA ASN A 53 15.24 17.57 -8.61
C ASN A 53 13.80 18.10 -8.72
N GLU A 54 13.58 19.33 -8.24
CA GLU A 54 12.24 19.95 -8.26
C GLU A 54 11.69 20.18 -9.68
N ASP A 55 12.53 20.35 -10.71
CA ASP A 55 12.06 20.49 -12.09
C ASP A 55 11.33 19.22 -12.55
N TYR A 56 11.94 18.05 -12.30
CA TYR A 56 11.30 16.76 -12.57
C TYR A 56 10.02 16.58 -11.75
N TRP A 57 10.08 16.80 -10.43
CA TRP A 57 8.92 16.57 -9.57
C TRP A 57 7.78 17.55 -9.82
N SER A 58 8.06 18.77 -10.29
CA SER A 58 7.03 19.75 -10.66
C SER A 58 6.11 19.24 -11.77
N VAL A 59 6.63 18.43 -12.71
CA VAL A 59 5.84 17.78 -13.76
C VAL A 59 4.96 16.69 -13.16
N ILE A 60 5.52 15.86 -12.26
CA ILE A 60 4.77 14.82 -11.55
C ILE A 60 3.62 15.42 -10.72
N GLN A 61 3.91 16.51 -10.00
CA GLN A 61 2.94 17.21 -9.16
C GLN A 61 1.73 17.70 -9.94
N GLN A 62 1.92 18.16 -11.19
CA GLN A 62 0.82 18.58 -12.07
C GLN A 62 -0.10 17.41 -12.45
N GLY A 63 0.40 16.18 -12.39
CA GLY A 63 -0.39 14.97 -12.57
C GLY A 63 -1.39 14.69 -11.44
N TYR A 64 -1.36 15.43 -10.32
CA TYR A 64 -2.27 15.26 -9.19
C TYR A 64 -3.12 16.51 -8.97
N SER A 65 -4.44 16.37 -8.96
CA SER A 65 -5.34 17.49 -8.60
C SER A 65 -5.13 17.98 -7.16
N ALA A 66 -4.62 17.10 -6.28
CA ALA A 66 -4.27 17.43 -4.90
C ALA A 66 -3.16 18.49 -4.77
N SER A 67 -2.26 18.64 -5.77
CA SER A 67 -1.20 19.67 -5.75
C SER A 67 -1.71 21.10 -5.88
N SER A 68 -2.98 21.26 -6.29
CA SER A 68 -3.69 22.54 -6.42
C SER A 68 -4.81 22.70 -5.40
N SER A 69 -4.92 21.78 -4.42
CA SER A 69 -5.90 21.86 -3.36
C SER A 69 -5.65 23.09 -2.46
N PRO A 70 -6.69 23.81 -2.00
CA PRO A 70 -6.52 24.87 -1.01
C PRO A 70 -6.13 24.33 0.38
N ILE A 71 -6.20 23.01 0.57
CA ILE A 71 -5.77 22.29 1.77
C ILE A 71 -4.51 21.49 1.44
N ILE A 72 -3.48 21.64 2.26
CA ILE A 72 -2.26 20.84 2.19
C ILE A 72 -2.58 19.43 2.71
N ILE A 73 -2.47 18.42 1.84
CA ILE A 73 -2.81 17.02 2.15
C ILE A 73 -1.56 16.25 2.56
N LEU A 74 -1.41 15.96 3.86
CA LEU A 74 -0.30 15.20 4.44
C LEU A 74 -0.77 13.94 5.18
N ASN A 75 -1.82 13.30 4.64
CA ASN A 75 -2.40 12.06 5.17
C ASN A 75 -2.42 10.91 4.15
N ASN A 76 -1.33 10.76 3.39
CA ASN A 76 -1.22 9.73 2.35
C ASN A 76 -1.08 8.30 2.92
N GLY A 77 -0.67 8.16 4.18
CA GLY A 77 -0.78 6.90 4.91
C GLY A 77 -2.22 6.46 5.18
N GLY A 78 -3.18 7.40 5.23
CA GLY A 78 -4.60 7.06 5.33
C GLY A 78 -5.14 6.55 4.00
N VAL A 79 -5.15 7.44 3.01
CA VAL A 79 -5.57 7.23 1.63
C VAL A 79 -4.87 8.27 0.76
N SER A 80 -4.35 7.88 -0.40
CA SER A 80 -3.69 8.82 -1.30
C SER A 80 -4.63 9.24 -2.42
N PRO A 81 -4.62 10.52 -2.84
CA PRO A 81 -5.26 10.95 -4.08
C PRO A 81 -4.70 10.19 -5.27
N SER A 82 -5.56 9.73 -6.18
CA SER A 82 -5.11 9.15 -7.45
C SER A 82 -4.64 10.27 -8.41
N PRO A 83 -3.69 10.01 -9.32
CA PRO A 83 -3.36 10.94 -10.41
C PRO A 83 -4.59 11.25 -11.28
N ILE A 84 -4.58 12.40 -11.95
CA ILE A 84 -5.67 12.87 -12.81
C ILE A 84 -6.00 11.84 -13.91
N VAL A 85 -4.99 11.18 -14.50
CA VAL A 85 -5.24 10.12 -15.50
C VAL A 85 -6.08 8.98 -14.93
N VAL A 86 -5.83 8.58 -13.68
CA VAL A 86 -6.56 7.51 -13.01
C VAL A 86 -8.00 7.96 -12.73
N GLN A 87 -8.19 9.20 -12.25
CA GLN A 87 -9.50 9.79 -12.01
C GLN A 87 -10.34 9.82 -13.31
N GLN A 88 -9.75 10.31 -14.39
CA GLN A 88 -10.40 10.38 -15.71
C GLN A 88 -10.73 9.00 -16.28
N ALA A 89 -9.87 8.00 -16.05
CA ALA A 89 -10.13 6.64 -16.49
C ALA A 89 -11.33 6.02 -15.76
N VAL A 90 -11.40 6.16 -14.44
CA VAL A 90 -12.53 5.70 -13.64
C VAL A 90 -13.83 6.38 -14.10
N GLU A 91 -13.82 7.70 -14.31
CA GLU A 91 -14.99 8.45 -14.79
C GLU A 91 -15.45 7.95 -16.16
N ARG A 92 -14.52 7.83 -17.12
CA ARG A 92 -14.81 7.33 -18.48
C ARG A 92 -15.41 5.92 -18.44
N PHE A 93 -14.83 5.01 -17.65
CA PHE A 93 -15.33 3.65 -17.53
C PHE A 93 -16.69 3.61 -16.84
N ASN A 94 -16.94 4.45 -15.83
CA ASN A 94 -18.28 4.59 -15.24
C ASN A 94 -19.31 5.02 -16.28
N GLN A 95 -19.03 6.07 -17.05
CA GLN A 95 -19.93 6.52 -18.11
C GLN A 95 -20.19 5.43 -19.15
N MET A 96 -19.14 4.72 -19.60
CA MET A 96 -19.26 3.62 -20.56
C MET A 96 -20.14 2.48 -20.01
N THR A 97 -19.91 2.04 -18.77
CA THR A 97 -20.70 0.95 -18.18
C THR A 97 -22.20 1.30 -18.06
N ASN A 98 -22.54 2.57 -17.82
CA ASN A 98 -23.94 2.99 -17.74
C ASN A 98 -24.69 3.02 -19.07
N GLN A 99 -24.00 2.90 -20.22
CA GLN A 99 -24.65 2.78 -21.53
C GLN A 99 -25.30 1.40 -21.75
N GLY A 100 -24.86 0.39 -21.00
CA GLY A 100 -25.32 -0.98 -21.15
C GLY A 100 -24.53 -1.92 -20.22
N PRO A 101 -24.86 -1.97 -18.92
CA PRO A 101 -24.00 -2.55 -17.89
C PRO A 101 -23.53 -3.98 -18.16
N SER A 102 -24.44 -4.90 -18.50
CA SER A 102 -24.09 -6.30 -18.73
C SER A 102 -23.17 -6.50 -19.95
N TYR A 103 -23.29 -5.65 -20.98
CA TYR A 103 -22.44 -5.70 -22.15
C TYR A 103 -21.06 -5.10 -21.85
N TYR A 104 -21.01 -3.84 -21.43
CA TYR A 104 -19.75 -3.14 -21.23
C TYR A 104 -18.96 -3.62 -20.02
N MET A 105 -19.61 -4.02 -18.92
CA MET A 105 -18.89 -4.56 -17.76
C MET A 105 -18.35 -5.96 -18.06
N TRP A 106 -19.23 -6.91 -18.42
CA TRP A 106 -18.84 -8.32 -18.51
C TRP A 106 -18.15 -8.69 -19.82
N GLN A 107 -18.57 -8.12 -20.95
CA GLN A 107 -18.02 -8.51 -22.25
C GLN A 107 -16.86 -7.62 -22.68
N ILE A 108 -16.75 -6.39 -22.19
CA ILE A 108 -15.69 -5.44 -22.58
C ILE A 108 -14.66 -5.26 -21.46
N LEU A 109 -15.06 -4.68 -20.32
CA LEU A 109 -14.10 -4.31 -19.27
C LEU A 109 -13.51 -5.53 -18.54
N ASP A 110 -14.27 -6.62 -18.36
CA ASP A 110 -13.74 -7.82 -17.68
C ASP A 110 -12.55 -8.45 -18.40
N GLN A 111 -12.45 -8.27 -19.72
CA GLN A 111 -11.34 -8.79 -20.50
C GLN A 111 -9.98 -8.23 -20.06
N GLY A 112 -9.96 -7.03 -19.45
CA GLY A 112 -8.73 -6.41 -18.94
C GLY A 112 -8.23 -6.98 -17.62
N ARG A 113 -9.03 -7.82 -16.93
CA ARG A 113 -8.71 -8.25 -15.55
C ARG A 113 -7.47 -9.13 -15.45
N GLU A 114 -7.28 -10.07 -16.38
CA GLU A 114 -6.08 -10.93 -16.37
C GLU A 114 -4.81 -10.13 -16.63
N SER A 115 -4.83 -9.19 -17.59
CA SER A 115 -3.68 -8.30 -17.86
C SER A 115 -3.37 -7.37 -16.69
N LEU A 116 -4.41 -6.90 -15.99
CA LEU A 116 -4.24 -6.16 -14.73
C LEU A 116 -3.55 -7.02 -13.66
N ARG A 117 -3.95 -8.28 -13.51
CA ARG A 117 -3.31 -9.21 -12.57
C ARG A 117 -1.85 -9.47 -12.92
N GLU A 118 -1.54 -9.69 -14.19
CA GLU A 118 -0.15 -9.82 -14.67
C GLU A 118 0.69 -8.58 -14.33
N SER A 119 0.11 -7.38 -14.48
CA SER A 119 0.80 -6.12 -14.19
C SER A 119 1.04 -5.92 -12.69
N LEU A 120 0.07 -6.28 -11.85
CA LEU A 120 0.22 -6.29 -10.39
C LEU A 120 1.25 -7.32 -9.94
N ALA A 121 1.20 -8.53 -10.50
CA ALA A 121 2.13 -9.60 -10.19
C ALA A 121 3.57 -9.23 -10.59
N LYS A 122 3.74 -8.58 -11.75
CA LYS A 122 5.02 -8.03 -12.19
C LYS A 122 5.56 -6.98 -11.21
N LEU A 123 4.74 -6.04 -10.76
CA LEU A 123 5.18 -5.05 -9.76
C LEU A 123 5.50 -5.72 -8.41
N GLY A 124 4.80 -6.79 -8.05
CA GLY A 124 5.05 -7.57 -6.85
C GLY A 124 6.15 -8.62 -6.96
N GLY A 125 6.81 -8.77 -8.12
CA GLY A 125 7.84 -9.80 -8.34
C GLY A 125 7.35 -11.23 -8.14
N CYS A 126 6.09 -11.52 -8.49
CA CYS A 126 5.48 -12.83 -8.25
C CYS A 126 4.69 -13.34 -9.46
N SER A 127 4.18 -14.57 -9.36
CA SER A 127 3.35 -15.14 -10.42
C SER A 127 1.94 -14.55 -10.40
N PRO A 128 1.31 -14.27 -11.56
CA PRO A 128 -0.11 -13.92 -11.59
C PRO A 128 -1.00 -15.01 -10.99
N GLU A 129 -0.56 -16.26 -10.97
CA GLU A 129 -1.28 -17.38 -10.36
C GLU A 129 -1.24 -17.40 -8.81
N GLU A 130 -0.64 -16.37 -8.21
CA GLU A 130 -0.57 -16.15 -6.77
C GLU A 130 -1.27 -14.85 -6.34
N VAL A 131 -1.82 -14.08 -7.29
CA VAL A 131 -2.43 -12.77 -7.03
C VAL A 131 -3.94 -12.78 -7.21
N ALA A 132 -4.68 -12.33 -6.20
CA ALA A 132 -6.10 -12.01 -6.28
C ALA A 132 -6.35 -10.50 -6.14
N ILE A 133 -7.30 -9.98 -6.92
CA ILE A 133 -7.71 -8.58 -6.89
C ILE A 133 -8.86 -8.40 -5.88
N ASN A 134 -8.64 -7.59 -4.86
CA ASN A 134 -9.61 -7.30 -3.80
C ASN A 134 -9.91 -5.79 -3.70
N ARG A 135 -10.73 -5.39 -2.73
CA ARG A 135 -11.12 -3.97 -2.53
C ARG A 135 -10.20 -3.21 -1.59
N ASN A 136 -9.37 -3.89 -0.78
CA ASN A 136 -8.40 -3.28 0.15
C ASN A 136 -7.58 -4.36 0.88
N ALA A 137 -6.58 -3.92 1.65
CA ALA A 137 -5.80 -4.79 2.54
C ALA A 137 -6.66 -5.53 3.57
N THR A 138 -7.74 -4.92 4.07
CA THR A 138 -8.62 -5.58 5.05
C THR A 138 -9.28 -6.80 4.44
N GLU A 139 -9.86 -6.70 3.25
CA GLU A 139 -10.45 -7.86 2.57
C GLU A 139 -9.41 -8.94 2.28
N ALA A 140 -8.24 -8.55 1.77
CA ALA A 140 -7.15 -9.48 1.48
C ALA A 140 -6.70 -10.25 2.73
N LEU A 141 -6.33 -9.52 3.79
CA LEU A 141 -5.80 -10.11 5.02
C LEU A 141 -6.86 -10.84 5.83
N VAL A 142 -8.09 -10.32 5.90
CA VAL A 142 -9.19 -11.01 6.61
C VAL A 142 -9.59 -12.30 5.90
N THR A 143 -9.48 -12.35 4.57
CA THR A 143 -9.65 -13.61 3.82
C THR A 143 -8.66 -14.67 4.31
N ILE A 144 -7.39 -14.32 4.51
CA ILE A 144 -6.39 -15.24 5.06
C ILE A 144 -6.69 -15.55 6.53
N ILE A 145 -6.93 -14.53 7.36
CA ILE A 145 -7.16 -14.68 8.80
C ILE A 145 -8.33 -15.62 9.07
N TYR A 146 -9.46 -15.46 8.39
CA TYR A 146 -10.61 -16.36 8.55
C TYR A 146 -10.49 -17.66 7.75
N GLY A 147 -9.66 -17.67 6.71
CA GLY A 147 -9.45 -18.82 5.85
C GLY A 147 -8.50 -19.88 6.41
N LEU A 148 -7.64 -19.53 7.37
CA LEU A 148 -6.71 -20.46 8.02
C LEU A 148 -7.45 -21.47 8.92
N ASP A 149 -7.21 -22.76 8.71
CA ASP A 149 -7.78 -23.84 9.53
C ASP A 149 -7.02 -24.02 10.86
N LEU A 150 -7.27 -23.12 11.81
CA LEU A 150 -6.74 -23.18 13.17
C LEU A 150 -7.70 -23.91 14.11
N LYS A 151 -7.14 -24.52 15.15
CA LYS A 151 -7.88 -25.23 16.19
C LYS A 151 -7.90 -24.42 17.49
N LYS A 152 -8.86 -24.75 18.35
CA LYS A 152 -8.95 -24.17 19.70
C LYS A 152 -7.62 -24.31 20.43
N GLY A 153 -7.10 -23.21 20.97
CA GLY A 153 -5.83 -23.15 21.68
C GLY A 153 -4.59 -22.92 20.81
N ASP A 154 -4.71 -22.94 19.48
CA ASP A 154 -3.62 -22.47 18.60
C ASP A 154 -3.34 -21.00 18.86
N GLU A 155 -2.05 -20.65 18.88
CA GLU A 155 -1.57 -19.30 19.20
C GLU A 155 -1.14 -18.55 17.95
N ILE A 156 -1.52 -17.28 17.90
CA ILE A 156 -1.09 -16.29 16.92
C ILE A 156 -0.30 -15.23 17.64
N ILE A 157 0.87 -14.87 17.10
CA ILE A 157 1.65 -13.74 17.59
C ILE A 157 1.49 -12.58 16.62
N GLY A 158 1.07 -11.44 17.13
CA GLY A 158 1.04 -10.16 16.42
C GLY A 158 1.46 -9.03 17.35
N SER A 159 1.05 -7.82 17.04
CA SER A 159 1.40 -6.61 17.77
C SER A 159 0.15 -5.85 18.25
N THR A 160 0.30 -5.06 19.32
CA THR A 160 -0.67 -4.02 19.69
C THR A 160 -0.65 -2.84 18.72
N GLN A 161 0.38 -2.73 17.89
CA GLN A 161 0.55 -1.71 16.86
C GLN A 161 0.20 -2.20 15.44
N ASP A 162 -0.34 -3.42 15.29
CA ASP A 162 -0.93 -3.86 14.03
C ASP A 162 -2.17 -3.02 13.67
N TYR A 163 -2.59 -3.08 12.40
CA TYR A 163 -3.77 -2.35 11.97
C TYR A 163 -5.04 -2.86 12.67
N PRO A 164 -5.98 -1.99 13.11
CA PRO A 164 -7.07 -2.39 13.99
C PRO A 164 -7.95 -3.47 13.40
N ASN A 165 -8.20 -3.46 12.08
CA ASN A 165 -9.04 -4.48 11.46
C ASN A 165 -8.42 -5.89 11.55
N MET A 166 -7.09 -6.03 11.49
CA MET A 166 -6.43 -7.34 11.63
C MET A 166 -6.48 -7.81 13.08
N MET A 167 -6.20 -6.91 14.02
CA MET A 167 -6.35 -7.19 15.45
C MET A 167 -7.79 -7.62 15.80
N GLN A 168 -8.79 -6.95 15.25
CA GLN A 168 -10.20 -7.28 15.49
C GLN A 168 -10.59 -8.62 14.83
N ALA A 169 -10.04 -8.94 13.65
CA ALA A 169 -10.27 -10.24 13.02
C ALA A 169 -9.74 -11.39 13.90
N TRP A 170 -8.52 -11.26 14.45
CA TRP A 170 -7.99 -12.25 15.39
C TRP A 170 -8.78 -12.34 16.69
N LYS A 171 -9.19 -11.20 17.28
CA LYS A 171 -10.05 -11.17 18.47
C LYS A 171 -11.38 -11.85 18.21
N GLN A 172 -11.97 -11.68 17.03
CA GLN A 172 -13.21 -12.37 16.67
C GLN A 172 -13.01 -13.89 16.57
N ARG A 173 -11.92 -14.37 15.97
CA ARG A 173 -11.60 -15.80 15.98
C ARG A 173 -11.36 -16.33 17.39
N ALA A 174 -10.69 -15.56 18.25
CA ALA A 174 -10.47 -15.95 19.64
C ALA A 174 -11.81 -16.16 20.37
N LEU A 175 -12.79 -15.27 20.16
CA LEU A 175 -14.13 -15.39 20.75
C LEU A 175 -14.95 -16.55 20.16
N ARG A 176 -14.88 -16.79 18.85
CA ARG A 176 -15.72 -17.78 18.15
C ARG A 176 -15.16 -19.20 18.19
N GLU A 177 -13.85 -19.32 18.08
CA GLU A 177 -13.15 -20.59 17.82
C GLU A 177 -12.17 -20.95 18.96
N GLY A 178 -11.88 -20.01 19.86
CA GLY A 178 -11.01 -20.24 21.00
C GLY A 178 -9.52 -20.32 20.66
N VAL A 179 -9.09 -19.73 19.53
CA VAL A 179 -7.67 -19.45 19.28
C VAL A 179 -7.15 -18.39 20.25
N VAL A 180 -5.84 -18.31 20.44
CA VAL A 180 -5.21 -17.38 21.38
C VAL A 180 -4.41 -16.33 20.61
N TYR A 181 -4.78 -15.06 20.73
CA TYR A 181 -4.05 -13.96 20.11
C TYR A 181 -3.11 -13.31 21.12
N LYS A 182 -1.80 -13.51 20.95
CA LYS A 182 -0.73 -12.89 21.76
C LYS A 182 -0.24 -11.63 21.05
N GLN A 183 -0.29 -10.50 21.74
CA GLN A 183 0.11 -9.21 21.19
C GLN A 183 1.37 -8.70 21.86
N LEU A 184 2.35 -8.32 21.05
CA LEU A 184 3.59 -7.67 21.49
C LEU A 184 3.45 -6.14 21.35
N THR A 185 3.84 -5.40 22.38
CA THR A 185 3.93 -3.93 22.32
C THR A 185 5.38 -3.51 22.17
N PHE A 186 5.70 -2.65 21.21
CA PHE A 186 7.04 -2.12 20.98
C PHE A 186 7.16 -0.65 21.39
N ASP A 187 8.32 -0.25 21.89
CA ASP A 187 8.63 1.16 22.19
C ASP A 187 9.39 1.77 21.00
N PHE A 188 8.64 2.09 19.95
CA PHE A 188 9.22 2.65 18.72
C PHE A 188 9.63 4.13 18.89
N PRO A 189 10.60 4.62 18.10
CA PRO A 189 11.36 3.89 17.06
C PRO A 189 12.41 2.95 17.64
N ILE A 190 12.64 1.83 16.94
CA ILE A 190 13.69 0.87 17.27
C ILE A 190 14.62 0.77 16.06
N GLU A 191 15.90 1.12 16.24
CA GLU A 191 16.94 1.03 15.22
C GLU A 191 17.86 -0.19 15.44
N ASN A 192 17.24 -1.32 15.81
CA ASN A 192 17.91 -2.59 16.03
C ASN A 192 16.97 -3.74 15.65
N ASP A 193 17.27 -4.40 14.54
CA ASP A 193 16.46 -5.51 14.04
C ASP A 193 16.43 -6.69 15.01
N ASP A 194 17.57 -7.00 15.63
CA ASP A 194 17.72 -8.19 16.47
C ASP A 194 16.89 -8.06 17.74
N GLU A 195 16.73 -6.84 18.27
CA GLU A 195 15.82 -6.56 19.39
C GLU A 195 14.37 -6.92 19.04
N ILE A 196 13.92 -6.52 17.85
CA ILE A 196 12.57 -6.80 17.37
C ILE A 196 12.38 -8.30 17.14
N VAL A 197 13.32 -8.94 16.44
CA VAL A 197 13.31 -10.38 16.13
C VAL A 197 13.30 -11.21 17.41
N ASP A 198 14.15 -10.87 18.39
CA ASP A 198 14.23 -11.58 19.67
C ASP A 198 12.94 -11.47 20.47
N LYS A 199 12.24 -10.33 20.40
CA LYS A 199 10.95 -10.16 21.07
C LYS A 199 9.88 -11.08 20.50
N TYR A 200 9.85 -11.24 19.18
CA TYR A 200 8.99 -12.25 18.53
C TYR A 200 9.42 -13.68 18.88
N ARG A 201 10.72 -13.99 18.82
CA ARG A 201 11.27 -15.33 19.11
C ARG A 201 10.91 -15.78 20.53
N LYS A 202 11.05 -14.90 21.52
CA LYS A 202 10.73 -15.18 22.93
C LYS A 202 9.24 -15.43 23.19
N ALA A 203 8.36 -14.99 22.29
CA ALA A 203 6.92 -15.17 22.43
C ALA A 203 6.41 -16.52 21.88
N ILE A 204 7.25 -17.25 21.12
CA ILE A 204 6.91 -18.54 20.53
C ILE A 204 6.74 -19.61 21.62
N THR A 205 5.71 -20.42 21.47
CA THR A 205 5.49 -21.64 22.25
C THR A 205 5.19 -22.81 21.33
N SER A 206 5.07 -24.02 21.89
CA SER A 206 4.65 -25.21 21.13
C SER A 206 3.25 -25.11 20.52
N LYS A 207 2.43 -24.13 20.94
CA LYS A 207 1.08 -23.87 20.40
C LYS A 207 1.06 -22.80 19.32
N THR A 208 2.16 -22.07 19.10
CA THR A 208 2.23 -21.04 18.07
C THR A 208 2.07 -21.67 16.69
N LYS A 209 1.21 -21.06 15.86
CA LYS A 209 0.96 -21.46 14.47
C LYS A 209 1.16 -20.34 13.47
N VAL A 210 0.91 -19.10 13.87
CA VAL A 210 0.89 -17.96 12.94
C VAL A 210 1.67 -16.78 13.51
N MET A 211 2.45 -16.16 12.66
CA MET A 211 3.07 -14.85 12.86
C MET A 211 2.34 -13.82 11.97
N HIS A 212 1.77 -12.79 12.58
CA HIS A 212 1.17 -11.67 11.86
C HIS A 212 2.10 -10.44 11.97
N LEU A 213 2.53 -9.93 10.83
CA LEU A 213 3.54 -8.89 10.74
C LEU A 213 3.05 -7.71 9.91
N THR A 214 3.10 -6.51 10.48
CA THR A 214 2.95 -5.27 9.71
C THR A 214 4.31 -4.84 9.16
N HIS A 215 4.45 -4.66 7.83
CA HIS A 215 5.74 -4.30 7.23
C HIS A 215 6.15 -2.85 7.53
N VAL A 216 5.20 -1.90 7.42
CA VAL A 216 5.40 -0.51 7.81
C VAL A 216 4.30 -0.10 8.78
N VAL A 217 4.68 0.16 10.03
CA VAL A 217 3.74 0.50 11.10
C VAL A 217 3.07 1.82 10.78
N ASN A 218 1.76 1.79 10.59
CA ASN A 218 1.02 2.94 10.10
C ASN A 218 0.98 4.11 11.08
N TRP A 219 1.23 3.87 12.37
CA TRP A 219 1.08 4.87 13.42
C TRP A 219 2.22 5.87 13.44
N ASN A 220 3.46 5.38 13.33
CA ASN A 220 4.67 6.19 13.44
C ASN A 220 5.67 5.97 12.29
N GLY A 221 5.38 5.09 11.32
CA GLY A 221 6.23 4.90 10.14
C GLY A 221 7.42 3.96 10.32
N GLN A 222 7.52 3.22 11.43
CA GLN A 222 8.57 2.20 11.62
C GLN A 222 8.51 1.15 10.51
N ILE A 223 9.62 0.96 9.79
CA ILE A 223 9.84 -0.21 8.93
C ILE A 223 10.27 -1.38 9.83
N MET A 224 9.57 -2.51 9.72
CA MET A 224 9.84 -3.72 10.49
C MET A 224 10.78 -4.66 9.71
N PRO A 225 11.69 -5.40 10.36
CA PRO A 225 12.58 -6.36 9.72
C PRO A 225 11.84 -7.67 9.37
N VAL A 226 10.79 -7.56 8.56
CA VAL A 226 9.83 -8.67 8.31
C VAL A 226 10.49 -9.92 7.75
N LYS A 227 11.52 -9.78 6.90
CA LYS A 227 12.26 -10.93 6.36
C LYS A 227 12.95 -11.72 7.47
N LYS A 228 13.66 -11.05 8.38
CA LYS A 228 14.34 -11.70 9.50
C LYS A 228 13.34 -12.39 10.44
N ILE A 229 12.19 -11.76 10.68
CA ILE A 229 11.14 -12.36 11.53
C ILE A 229 10.49 -13.56 10.83
N ALA A 230 10.26 -13.48 9.51
CA ALA A 230 9.69 -14.56 8.71
C ALA A 230 10.61 -15.78 8.67
N ASP A 231 11.89 -15.59 8.41
CA ASP A 231 12.90 -16.66 8.41
C ASP A 231 12.94 -17.37 9.77
N MET A 232 13.00 -16.59 10.85
CA MET A 232 12.93 -17.10 12.22
C MET A 232 11.63 -17.87 12.50
N ALA A 233 10.48 -17.38 12.02
CA ALA A 233 9.19 -18.05 12.20
C ALA A 233 9.14 -19.38 11.44
N HIS A 234 9.73 -19.45 10.25
CA HIS A 234 9.82 -20.66 9.44
C HIS A 234 10.73 -21.74 10.04
N GLU A 235 11.80 -21.36 10.75
CA GLU A 235 12.61 -22.30 11.57
C GLU A 235 11.75 -23.07 12.59
N HIS A 236 10.62 -22.48 13.01
CA HIS A 236 9.67 -23.06 13.96
C HIS A 236 8.41 -23.64 13.28
N GLY A 237 8.38 -23.70 11.95
CA GLY A 237 7.26 -24.23 11.18
C GLY A 237 5.98 -23.37 11.26
N LEU A 238 6.10 -22.07 11.51
CA LEU A 238 4.97 -21.14 11.61
C LEU A 238 4.57 -20.61 10.24
N GLU A 239 3.29 -20.29 10.07
CA GLU A 239 2.77 -19.53 8.92
C GLU A 239 2.99 -18.02 9.13
N VAL A 240 3.34 -17.28 8.08
CA VAL A 240 3.64 -15.84 8.18
C VAL A 240 2.70 -15.01 7.29
N ILE A 241 1.93 -14.11 7.91
CA ILE A 241 1.06 -13.15 7.24
C ILE A 241 1.72 -11.78 7.29
N ILE A 242 1.81 -11.09 6.15
CA ILE A 242 2.38 -9.75 6.03
C ILE A 242 1.30 -8.73 5.62
N ASP A 243 1.04 -7.75 6.48
CA ASP A 243 0.33 -6.53 6.10
C ASP A 243 1.29 -5.56 5.42
N GLY A 244 1.13 -5.42 4.10
CA GLY A 244 1.92 -4.54 3.25
C GLY A 244 1.22 -3.27 2.83
N ALA A 245 0.13 -2.88 3.50
CA ALA A 245 -0.69 -1.75 3.09
C ALA A 245 0.07 -0.41 3.08
N HIS A 246 1.14 -0.28 3.86
CA HIS A 246 1.98 0.93 3.90
C HIS A 246 3.35 0.75 3.24
N SER A 247 3.64 -0.41 2.64
CA SER A 247 4.91 -0.67 1.95
C SER A 247 4.74 -0.83 0.44
N PHE A 248 3.68 -1.50 -0.03
CA PHE A 248 3.50 -1.76 -1.46
C PHE A 248 3.31 -0.46 -2.27
N GLY A 249 4.13 -0.30 -3.31
CA GLY A 249 4.16 0.93 -4.12
C GLY A 249 4.79 2.13 -3.41
N LEU A 250 5.31 1.96 -2.19
CA LEU A 250 6.14 2.94 -1.47
C LEU A 250 7.61 2.52 -1.46
N LEU A 251 7.89 1.32 -0.95
CA LEU A 251 9.23 0.76 -0.84
C LEU A 251 9.53 -0.10 -2.08
N ASP A 252 10.79 -0.13 -2.50
CA ASP A 252 11.29 -0.93 -3.61
C ASP A 252 11.65 -2.35 -3.14
N PHE A 253 10.71 -3.29 -3.32
CA PHE A 253 10.90 -4.70 -2.98
C PHE A 253 9.96 -5.59 -3.82
N GLU A 254 10.32 -6.87 -3.96
CA GLU A 254 9.43 -7.91 -4.46
C GLU A 254 8.76 -8.64 -3.28
N ILE A 255 7.47 -8.98 -3.38
CA ILE A 255 6.70 -9.60 -2.29
C ILE A 255 7.38 -10.86 -1.73
N PRO A 256 7.88 -11.79 -2.57
CA PRO A 256 8.56 -12.99 -2.08
C PRO A 256 9.81 -12.70 -1.24
N ASP A 257 10.50 -11.58 -1.46
CA ASP A 257 11.72 -11.21 -0.73
C ASP A 257 11.46 -10.92 0.75
N LEU A 258 10.22 -10.64 1.13
CA LEU A 258 9.82 -10.47 2.52
C LEU A 258 9.72 -11.79 3.29
N GLY A 259 9.77 -12.94 2.60
CA GLY A 259 9.73 -14.28 3.20
C GLY A 259 8.36 -14.74 3.68
N GLY A 260 7.33 -13.89 3.70
CA GLY A 260 5.99 -14.24 4.15
C GLY A 260 5.31 -15.31 3.30
N ASP A 261 4.27 -15.97 3.83
CA ASP A 261 3.44 -16.95 3.11
C ASP A 261 2.20 -16.32 2.48
N TYR A 262 1.76 -15.21 3.08
CA TYR A 262 0.59 -14.45 2.65
C TYR A 262 0.90 -12.96 2.75
N PHE A 263 0.37 -12.18 1.81
CA PHE A 263 0.55 -10.74 1.76
C PHE A 263 -0.75 -10.06 1.36
N GLY A 264 -1.09 -8.97 2.03
CA GLY A 264 -2.25 -8.15 1.68
C GLY A 264 -1.91 -6.67 1.64
N THR A 265 -2.47 -5.96 0.67
CA THR A 265 -2.24 -4.52 0.53
C THR A 265 -3.45 -3.76 -0.03
N SER A 266 -3.50 -2.47 0.28
CA SER A 266 -4.41 -1.51 -0.33
C SER A 266 -3.67 -0.79 -1.44
N LEU A 267 -4.23 -0.77 -2.65
CA LEU A 267 -3.62 -0.14 -3.80
C LEU A 267 -3.89 1.38 -3.85
N HIS A 268 -4.87 1.87 -3.08
CA HIS A 268 -5.26 3.28 -2.96
C HIS A 268 -4.46 4.09 -1.92
N LYS A 269 -3.27 3.61 -1.58
CA LYS A 269 -2.29 4.35 -0.78
C LYS A 269 -1.15 4.80 -1.70
N TYR A 270 0.09 4.44 -1.42
CA TYR A 270 1.21 4.96 -2.20
C TYR A 270 1.15 4.58 -3.68
N LEU A 271 0.67 3.39 -4.07
CA LEU A 271 0.44 3.09 -5.50
C LEU A 271 -0.55 4.05 -6.19
N SER A 272 -1.35 4.80 -5.43
CA SER A 272 -2.28 5.82 -5.90
C SER A 272 -3.36 5.29 -6.86
N ALA A 273 -3.69 4.00 -6.75
CA ALA A 273 -4.81 3.40 -7.48
C ALA A 273 -6.17 3.92 -6.96
N PRO A 274 -7.27 3.69 -7.68
CA PRO A 274 -8.58 4.18 -7.26
C PRO A 274 -8.98 3.70 -5.85
N ILE A 275 -9.62 4.57 -5.06
CA ILE A 275 -10.12 4.23 -3.72
C ILE A 275 -11.04 3.01 -3.79
N GLY A 276 -10.84 2.06 -2.88
CA GLY A 276 -11.57 0.78 -2.90
C GLY A 276 -10.92 -0.29 -3.77
N SER A 277 -9.61 -0.21 -4.00
CA SER A 277 -8.77 -1.24 -4.62
C SER A 277 -7.74 -1.84 -3.65
N GLY A 278 -7.45 -3.13 -3.81
CA GLY A 278 -6.54 -3.91 -2.99
C GLY A 278 -6.04 -5.16 -3.71
N MET A 279 -5.10 -5.85 -3.08
CA MET A 279 -4.50 -7.06 -3.62
C MET A 279 -4.18 -8.04 -2.50
N LEU A 280 -4.42 -9.31 -2.78
CA LEU A 280 -4.02 -10.47 -1.99
C LEU A 280 -2.97 -11.24 -2.77
N TRP A 281 -1.87 -11.61 -2.12
CA TRP A 281 -0.92 -12.58 -2.62
C TRP A 281 -0.80 -13.76 -1.64
N ILE A 282 -0.74 -14.97 -2.18
CA ILE A 282 -0.55 -16.22 -1.42
C ILE A 282 0.45 -17.08 -2.18
N LYS A 283 1.49 -17.58 -1.51
CA LYS A 283 2.40 -18.58 -2.09
C LYS A 283 1.63 -19.71 -2.75
N LYS A 284 2.02 -20.11 -3.96
CA LYS A 284 1.25 -21.05 -4.79
C LYS A 284 0.82 -22.32 -4.03
N GLU A 285 1.71 -22.94 -3.27
CA GLU A 285 1.49 -24.18 -2.51
C GLU A 285 0.60 -24.01 -1.25
N LYS A 286 0.24 -22.78 -0.88
CA LYS A 286 -0.62 -22.45 0.25
C LYS A 286 -2.06 -22.16 -0.16
N ILE A 287 -2.33 -21.86 -1.44
CA ILE A 287 -3.65 -21.41 -1.94
C ILE A 287 -4.77 -22.39 -1.56
N SER A 288 -4.59 -23.69 -1.83
CA SER A 288 -5.61 -24.71 -1.55
C SER A 288 -5.92 -24.89 -0.06
N LYS A 289 -5.04 -24.42 0.83
CA LYS A 289 -5.19 -24.54 2.30
C LYS A 289 -6.02 -23.41 2.92
N ILE A 290 -6.26 -22.33 2.18
CA ILE A 290 -6.99 -21.17 2.66
C ILE A 290 -8.44 -21.21 2.16
N TRP A 291 -9.39 -21.18 3.09
CA TRP A 291 -10.80 -21.05 2.77
C TRP A 291 -11.13 -19.62 2.31
N PRO A 292 -11.93 -19.44 1.25
CA PRO A 292 -12.31 -18.11 0.79
C PRO A 292 -13.33 -17.46 1.72
N LEU A 293 -13.25 -16.13 1.86
CA LEU A 293 -14.18 -15.35 2.69
C LEU A 293 -15.61 -15.35 2.12
N VAL A 294 -15.72 -15.31 0.80
CA VAL A 294 -16.97 -15.36 0.04
C VAL A 294 -17.02 -16.68 -0.72
N CYS A 295 -18.21 -17.24 -0.91
CA CYS A 295 -18.36 -18.56 -1.52
C CYS A 295 -17.64 -18.67 -2.87
N ALA A 296 -16.94 -19.79 -3.06
CA ALA A 296 -16.34 -20.18 -4.34
C ALA A 296 -16.96 -21.52 -4.78
N GLY A 297 -17.00 -21.77 -6.09
CA GLY A 297 -17.49 -23.04 -6.62
C GLY A 297 -16.71 -24.24 -6.09
N ASP A 298 -15.38 -24.12 -6.03
CA ASP A 298 -14.50 -25.03 -5.32
C ASP A 298 -13.66 -24.24 -4.29
N PRO A 299 -14.00 -24.30 -2.99
CA PRO A 299 -13.26 -23.58 -1.95
C PRO A 299 -11.85 -24.15 -1.68
N GLN A 300 -11.56 -25.38 -2.11
CA GLN A 300 -10.26 -26.05 -1.91
C GLN A 300 -9.36 -26.00 -3.15
N SER A 301 -9.83 -25.39 -4.25
CA SER A 301 -9.03 -25.16 -5.45
C SER A 301 -7.68 -24.49 -5.15
N ASP A 302 -6.67 -24.81 -5.95
CA ASP A 302 -5.35 -24.17 -5.99
C ASP A 302 -5.28 -22.98 -6.97
N ASP A 303 -6.41 -22.58 -7.56
CA ASP A 303 -6.57 -21.35 -8.34
C ASP A 303 -6.82 -20.17 -7.41
N ILE A 304 -5.94 -19.17 -7.46
CA ILE A 304 -6.02 -17.95 -6.66
C ILE A 304 -7.32 -17.17 -6.90
N ARG A 305 -7.93 -17.32 -8.08
CA ARG A 305 -9.16 -16.61 -8.46
C ARG A 305 -10.35 -16.98 -7.57
N LYS A 306 -10.27 -18.07 -6.79
CA LYS A 306 -11.31 -18.42 -5.81
C LYS A 306 -11.57 -17.32 -4.76
N PHE A 307 -10.61 -16.42 -4.51
CA PHE A 307 -10.73 -15.31 -3.57
C PHE A 307 -11.38 -14.04 -4.16
N GLU A 308 -11.89 -14.10 -5.39
CA GLU A 308 -12.41 -12.95 -6.12
C GLU A 308 -13.95 -12.96 -6.33
N ASN A 309 -14.65 -13.93 -5.73
CA ASN A 309 -16.08 -14.22 -5.97
C ASN A 309 -17.04 -13.24 -5.28
N LEU A 310 -17.00 -11.95 -5.63
CA LEU A 310 -17.82 -10.89 -5.02
C LEU A 310 -19.18 -10.65 -5.71
N GLY A 311 -19.52 -11.43 -6.75
CA GLY A 311 -20.64 -11.12 -7.63
C GLY A 311 -20.35 -9.85 -8.47
N THR A 312 -21.34 -8.97 -8.60
CA THR A 312 -21.14 -7.69 -9.31
C THR A 312 -20.23 -6.77 -8.50
N ARG A 313 -19.11 -6.38 -9.11
CA ARG A 313 -18.09 -5.48 -8.54
C ARG A 313 -17.91 -4.23 -9.39
N SER A 314 -17.07 -3.30 -8.96
CA SER A 314 -16.78 -2.08 -9.72
C SER A 314 -15.66 -2.31 -10.73
N PHE A 315 -16.04 -2.60 -11.98
CA PHE A 315 -15.11 -2.74 -13.11
C PHE A 315 -14.37 -1.43 -13.42
N PRO A 316 -15.00 -0.24 -13.35
CA PRO A 316 -14.28 1.03 -13.52
C PRO A 316 -13.13 1.21 -12.53
N ILE A 317 -13.34 0.83 -11.25
CA ILE A 317 -12.28 0.87 -10.22
C ILE A 317 -11.16 -0.12 -10.56
N GLU A 318 -11.49 -1.37 -10.90
CA GLU A 318 -10.48 -2.38 -11.26
C GLU A 318 -9.64 -1.89 -12.45
N GLN A 319 -10.27 -1.45 -13.53
CA GLN A 319 -9.55 -1.01 -14.73
C GLN A 319 -8.75 0.28 -14.50
N GLY A 320 -9.20 1.17 -13.60
CA GLY A 320 -8.42 2.33 -13.19
C GLY A 320 -7.11 2.00 -12.46
N ILE A 321 -6.96 0.79 -11.88
CA ILE A 321 -5.69 0.33 -11.30
C ILE A 321 -4.60 0.25 -12.37
N GLY A 322 -4.95 -0.15 -13.61
CA GLY A 322 -4.00 -0.22 -14.72
C GLY A 322 -3.33 1.12 -15.03
N GLU A 323 -4.09 2.21 -14.99
CA GLU A 323 -3.53 3.56 -15.19
C GLU A 323 -2.64 4.01 -14.03
N ALA A 324 -2.95 3.57 -12.81
CA ALA A 324 -2.12 3.84 -11.65
C ALA A 324 -0.78 3.08 -11.74
N LEU A 325 -0.79 1.84 -12.22
CA LEU A 325 0.41 1.06 -12.49
C LEU A 325 1.27 1.71 -13.58
N ASN A 326 0.66 2.18 -14.68
CA ASN A 326 1.38 2.89 -15.73
C ASN A 326 2.04 4.16 -15.20
N PHE A 327 1.30 4.98 -14.45
CA PHE A 327 1.82 6.20 -13.85
C PHE A 327 2.95 5.91 -12.84
N HIS A 328 2.78 4.89 -11.99
CA HIS A 328 3.81 4.45 -11.04
C HIS A 328 5.07 3.95 -11.75
N ASN A 329 4.92 3.11 -12.77
CA ASN A 329 6.05 2.55 -13.52
C ASN A 329 6.81 3.63 -14.31
N ALA A 330 6.12 4.64 -14.84
CA ALA A 330 6.77 5.79 -15.49
C ALA A 330 7.66 6.58 -14.52
N ILE A 331 7.29 6.65 -13.24
CA ILE A 331 8.12 7.28 -12.20
C ILE A 331 9.24 6.33 -11.75
N GLY A 332 8.95 5.03 -11.61
CA GLY A 332 9.82 4.02 -11.02
C GLY A 332 9.73 3.97 -9.50
N THR A 333 9.67 2.75 -8.93
CA THR A 333 9.48 2.53 -7.49
C THR A 333 10.60 3.15 -6.66
N LYS A 334 11.86 2.87 -6.99
CA LYS A 334 13.01 3.40 -6.24
C LYS A 334 13.09 4.93 -6.24
N ARG A 335 12.88 5.57 -7.41
CA ARG A 335 12.87 7.04 -7.53
C ARG A 335 11.78 7.67 -6.68
N LYS A 336 10.61 7.05 -6.64
CA LYS A 336 9.48 7.47 -5.81
C LYS A 336 9.78 7.29 -4.32
N GLU A 337 10.36 6.15 -3.93
CA GLU A 337 10.78 5.89 -2.55
C GLU A 337 11.72 6.98 -2.06
N GLU A 338 12.79 7.27 -2.80
CA GLU A 338 13.79 8.28 -2.43
C GLU A 338 13.20 9.69 -2.35
N ARG A 339 12.29 10.06 -3.27
CA ARG A 339 11.58 11.35 -3.17
C ARG A 339 10.73 11.45 -1.92
N ILE A 340 9.92 10.44 -1.65
CA ILE A 340 9.00 10.50 -0.52
C ILE A 340 9.78 10.50 0.81
N ARG A 341 10.87 9.74 0.88
CA ARG A 341 11.84 9.76 1.98
C ARG A 341 12.44 11.14 2.16
N TYR A 342 13.00 11.73 1.09
CA TYR A 342 13.53 13.09 1.09
C TYR A 342 12.51 14.12 1.61
N LEU A 343 11.26 14.05 1.14
CA LEU A 343 10.20 14.94 1.60
C LEU A 343 9.91 14.76 3.10
N LYS A 344 9.85 13.52 3.60
CA LYS A 344 9.67 13.26 5.03
C LYS A 344 10.83 13.82 5.84
N ASP A 345 12.07 13.54 5.44
CA ASP A 345 13.27 13.97 6.14
C ASP A 345 13.40 15.50 6.14
N TYR A 346 13.10 16.15 5.01
CA TYR A 346 13.16 17.61 4.88
C TYR A 346 12.39 18.34 5.98
N TRP A 347 11.12 17.96 6.22
CA TRP A 347 10.33 18.62 7.25
C TRP A 347 10.68 18.13 8.65
N ALA A 348 10.94 16.83 8.83
CA ALA A 348 11.18 16.25 10.14
C ALA A 348 12.51 16.75 10.74
N GLU A 349 13.56 16.88 9.92
CA GLU A 349 14.86 17.42 10.33
C GLU A 349 14.78 18.89 10.72
N LYS A 350 13.95 19.69 10.06
CA LYS A 350 13.77 21.10 10.43
C LYS A 350 12.87 21.25 11.65
N ALA A 351 11.82 20.44 11.74
CA ALA A 351 10.89 20.46 12.85
C ALA A 351 11.53 20.03 14.17
N LYS A 352 12.49 19.08 14.16
CA LYS A 352 13.18 18.64 15.39
C LYS A 352 14.00 19.74 16.07
N GLU A 353 14.40 20.77 15.33
CA GLU A 353 15.18 21.91 15.86
C GLU A 353 14.29 22.96 16.56
N ILE A 354 12.97 22.84 16.45
CA ILE A 354 12.02 23.76 17.07
C ILE A 354 11.86 23.38 18.56
N PRO A 355 12.09 24.30 19.52
CA PRO A 355 11.90 24.02 20.94
C PRO A 355 10.49 23.47 21.25
N GLY A 356 10.42 22.38 22.01
CA GLY A 356 9.16 21.73 22.38
C GLY A 356 8.58 20.78 21.33
N VAL A 357 9.10 20.76 20.09
CA VAL A 357 8.70 19.77 19.07
C VAL A 357 9.48 18.47 19.25
N LYS A 358 8.81 17.33 19.10
CA LYS A 358 9.44 15.99 19.11
C LYS A 358 9.01 15.16 17.92
N ILE A 359 9.97 14.47 17.30
CA ILE A 359 9.73 13.50 16.22
C ILE A 359 9.73 12.08 16.81
N HIS A 360 8.71 11.29 16.48
CA HIS A 360 8.43 9.94 17.02
C HIS A 360 8.78 8.82 16.03
N THR A 361 9.65 9.14 15.08
CA THR A 361 10.02 8.28 13.97
C THR A 361 11.51 8.39 13.74
N SER A 362 12.14 7.26 13.43
CA SER A 362 13.55 7.25 13.04
C SER A 362 13.78 8.12 11.78
N LEU A 363 14.92 8.80 11.73
CA LEU A 363 15.42 9.45 10.51
C LEU A 363 16.41 8.56 9.75
N ASN A 364 16.74 7.39 10.28
CA ASN A 364 17.53 6.39 9.59
C ASN A 364 16.70 5.79 8.44
N PRO A 365 17.25 5.76 7.20
CA PRO A 365 16.52 5.30 6.04
C PRO A 365 16.12 3.82 6.10
N ASN A 366 16.82 3.01 6.89
CA ASN A 366 16.50 1.59 7.07
C ASN A 366 15.22 1.36 7.90
N TYR A 367 14.80 2.35 8.71
CA TYR A 367 13.75 2.20 9.72
C TYR A 367 12.52 3.08 9.48
N SER A 368 12.51 3.88 8.42
CA SER A 368 11.43 4.80 8.11
C SER A 368 11.39 5.10 6.62
N CYS A 369 10.30 5.67 6.10
CA CYS A 369 10.25 6.22 4.74
C CYS A 369 9.28 7.40 4.68
N ALA A 370 7.99 7.16 4.42
CA ALA A 370 7.05 8.22 4.10
C ALA A 370 6.33 8.88 5.27
N LEU A 371 6.24 8.20 6.41
CA LEU A 371 5.43 8.66 7.53
C LEU A 371 6.35 9.10 8.65
N ALA A 372 6.02 10.21 9.31
CA ALA A 372 6.61 10.53 10.60
C ALA A 372 5.58 11.11 11.58
N GLY A 373 5.73 10.74 12.85
CA GLY A 373 4.95 11.26 13.95
C GLY A 373 5.61 12.50 14.55
N VAL A 374 4.83 13.54 14.83
CA VAL A 374 5.28 14.76 15.51
C VAL A 374 4.38 15.10 16.69
N SER A 375 4.96 15.57 17.80
CA SER A 375 4.22 16.15 18.92
C SER A 375 4.80 17.50 19.31
N ILE A 376 4.00 18.31 20.01
CA ILE A 376 4.44 19.53 20.67
C ILE A 376 4.18 19.38 22.16
N GLU A 377 5.16 19.73 22.99
CA GLU A 377 5.06 19.67 24.44
C GLU A 377 3.82 20.43 24.94
N GLY A 378 3.09 19.83 25.87
CA GLY A 378 1.85 20.41 26.42
C GLY A 378 0.61 20.28 25.54
N LEU A 379 0.70 19.74 24.32
CA LEU A 379 -0.46 19.51 23.44
C LEU A 379 -0.76 18.04 23.24
N ILE A 380 -2.05 17.67 23.32
CA ILE A 380 -2.50 16.34 22.89
C ILE A 380 -2.63 16.28 21.37
N PRO A 381 -2.51 15.08 20.73
CA PRO A 381 -2.51 14.94 19.27
C PRO A 381 -3.72 15.56 18.55
N VAL A 382 -4.91 15.48 19.16
CA VAL A 382 -6.15 16.04 18.59
C VAL A 382 -6.11 17.57 18.54
N GLU A 383 -5.53 18.22 19.56
CA GLU A 383 -5.39 19.67 19.60
C GLU A 383 -4.40 20.17 18.54
N LEU A 384 -3.24 19.52 18.43
CA LEU A 384 -2.25 19.86 17.41
C LEU A 384 -2.83 19.70 15.99
N GLY A 385 -3.44 18.55 15.70
CA GLY A 385 -4.10 18.30 14.42
C GLY A 385 -5.19 19.33 14.11
N SER A 386 -6.00 19.69 15.11
CA SER A 386 -7.06 20.70 14.96
C SER A 386 -6.49 22.09 14.68
N ARG A 387 -5.39 22.49 15.32
CA ARG A 387 -4.70 23.78 15.06
C ARG A 387 -4.11 23.83 13.66
N LEU A 388 -3.43 22.75 13.23
CA LEU A 388 -2.88 22.60 11.87
C LEU A 388 -3.97 22.76 10.81
N MET A 389 -5.12 22.09 10.99
CA MET A 389 -6.20 22.17 10.02
C MET A 389 -6.93 23.54 10.05
N SER A 390 -7.35 24.01 11.23
CA SER A 390 -8.19 25.20 11.34
C SER A 390 -7.47 26.49 10.93
N LYS A 391 -6.22 26.67 11.39
CA LYS A 391 -5.43 27.89 11.17
C LYS A 391 -4.58 27.84 9.90
N TYR A 392 -3.99 26.68 9.59
CA TYR A 392 -3.00 26.57 8.51
C TYR A 392 -3.49 25.78 7.28
N LYS A 393 -4.69 25.18 7.34
CA LYS A 393 -5.26 24.33 6.29
C LYS A 393 -4.35 23.13 5.95
N ILE A 394 -3.72 22.55 6.96
CA ILE A 394 -2.88 21.37 6.84
C ILE A 394 -3.65 20.16 7.39
N HIS A 395 -3.96 19.20 6.53
CA HIS A 395 -4.65 17.97 6.90
C HIS A 395 -3.66 16.85 7.25
N THR A 396 -3.73 16.38 8.49
CA THR A 396 -2.92 15.29 9.06
C THR A 396 -3.82 14.31 9.81
N THR A 397 -3.25 13.28 10.46
CA THR A 397 -4.00 12.39 11.36
C THR A 397 -3.47 12.47 12.78
N SER A 398 -4.35 12.67 13.75
CA SER A 398 -4.02 12.56 15.18
C SER A 398 -4.05 11.10 15.64
N ILE A 399 -2.98 10.64 16.27
CA ILE A 399 -2.80 9.27 16.77
C ILE A 399 -2.69 9.29 18.29
N ALA A 400 -3.52 8.49 18.94
CA ALA A 400 -3.43 8.17 20.37
C ALA A 400 -3.72 6.67 20.52
N LEU A 401 -2.67 5.85 20.42
CA LEU A 401 -2.77 4.39 20.45
C LEU A 401 -1.60 3.82 21.26
N GLU A 402 -1.91 3.04 22.29
CA GLU A 402 -0.90 2.43 23.18
C GLU A 402 0.08 3.48 23.72
N ASN A 403 1.35 3.37 23.36
CA ASN A 403 2.41 4.30 23.71
C ASN A 403 2.67 5.39 22.63
N ILE A 404 1.97 5.36 21.50
CA ILE A 404 2.16 6.29 20.38
C ILE A 404 1.14 7.44 20.47
N HIS A 405 1.65 8.64 20.77
CA HIS A 405 0.86 9.87 20.89
C HIS A 405 1.47 10.98 20.04
N CYS A 406 0.99 11.12 18.81
CA CYS A 406 1.54 12.10 17.87
C CYS A 406 0.52 12.49 16.80
N VAL A 407 0.81 13.57 16.08
CA VAL A 407 0.22 13.83 14.78
C VAL A 407 1.09 13.17 13.72
N ARG A 408 0.50 12.29 12.91
CA ARG A 408 1.17 11.64 11.79
C ARG A 408 1.09 12.51 10.55
N VAL A 409 2.25 12.81 9.99
CA VAL A 409 2.45 13.54 8.73
C VAL A 409 2.99 12.56 7.70
N SER A 410 2.39 12.55 6.51
CA SER A 410 2.74 11.62 5.42
C SER A 410 2.65 12.33 4.06
N PRO A 411 3.76 12.91 3.55
CA PRO A 411 3.83 13.46 2.20
C PRO A 411 3.70 12.38 1.12
N HIS A 412 3.56 12.83 -0.12
CA HIS A 412 3.61 11.99 -1.32
C HIS A 412 4.38 12.75 -2.41
N VAL A 413 4.65 12.14 -3.57
CA VAL A 413 5.41 12.79 -4.66
C VAL A 413 4.79 14.10 -5.17
N TYR A 414 3.51 14.34 -4.92
CA TYR A 414 2.85 15.60 -5.28
C TYR A 414 3.02 16.71 -4.22
N THR A 415 3.55 16.40 -3.04
CA THR A 415 3.80 17.37 -1.97
C THR A 415 4.97 18.27 -2.36
N LYS A 416 4.77 19.58 -2.28
CA LYS A 416 5.78 20.59 -2.61
C LYS A 416 6.64 20.91 -1.39
N ILE A 417 7.89 21.31 -1.61
CA ILE A 417 8.74 21.84 -0.54
C ILE A 417 8.09 23.04 0.15
N SER A 418 7.43 23.92 -0.61
CA SER A 418 6.69 25.05 -0.05
C SER A 418 5.54 24.64 0.87
N ASP A 419 4.92 23.47 0.67
CA ASP A 419 3.88 22.96 1.57
C ASP A 419 4.50 22.48 2.90
N LEU A 420 5.70 21.91 2.83
CA LEU A 420 6.48 21.48 3.99
C LEU A 420 7.05 22.67 4.77
N ASP A 421 7.49 23.73 4.08
CA ASP A 421 7.91 24.99 4.72
C ASP A 421 6.75 25.58 5.55
N ARG A 422 5.53 25.57 5.01
CA ARG A 422 4.32 26.00 5.74
C ARG A 422 4.00 25.10 6.93
N LEU A 423 4.27 23.80 6.83
CA LEU A 423 4.17 22.89 7.97
C LEU A 423 5.17 23.26 9.07
N ILE A 424 6.43 23.48 8.72
CA ILE A 424 7.49 23.84 9.68
C ILE A 424 7.16 25.17 10.37
N GLU A 425 6.74 26.18 9.61
CA GLU A 425 6.28 27.47 10.16
C GLU A 425 5.10 27.28 11.11
N ALA A 426 4.10 26.48 10.72
CA ALA A 426 2.95 26.20 11.56
C ALA A 426 3.33 25.52 12.89
N LEU A 427 4.25 24.55 12.84
CA LEU A 427 4.76 23.88 14.04
C LEU A 427 5.50 24.87 14.95
N GLY A 428 6.35 25.73 14.39
CA GLY A 428 7.07 26.77 15.15
C GLY A 428 6.14 27.75 15.84
N ASN A 429 5.16 28.29 15.10
CA ASN A 429 4.16 29.22 15.64
C ASN A 429 3.26 28.56 16.70
N ILE A 430 2.96 27.27 16.58
CA ILE A 430 2.16 26.54 17.60
C ILE A 430 2.99 26.24 18.84
N ALA A 431 4.28 25.92 18.70
CA ALA A 431 5.17 25.61 19.82
C ALA A 431 5.57 26.85 20.63
N GLY A 432 5.69 28.01 19.97
CA GLY A 432 6.02 29.29 20.62
C GLY A 432 4.84 30.05 21.23
N ALA A 433 3.61 29.53 21.11
CA ALA A 433 2.38 30.16 21.59
C ALA A 433 1.84 29.46 22.85
#